data_AF-A0A349CRY8-F1
#
_entry.id   AF-A0A349CRY8-F1
#
_cell.length_a   1.000
_cell.length_b   1.000
_cell.length_c   1.000
_cell.angle_alpha   90.00
_cell.angle_beta   90.00
_cell.angle_gamma   90.00
#
_symmetry.space_group_name_H-M   'P 1'
#
loop_
_entity.id
_entity.type
_entity.pdbx_description
1 polymer ?
#
loop_
_entity_poly.entity_id
_entity_poly.type
_entity_poly.pdbx_seq_one_letter_code
_entity_poly.pdbx_strand_id
1 'polypeptide(L)' 'IAWAINHPGVTAAIVGPRTMEQLESYLPAVGRTLSSEILDRIDELVAPGVTINPGDNSYGAHELLPHARRR' A
#
# COMPACT_ATOMS: atom_id res chain seq x y z
N ILE A 1 -2.49 -5.28 -5.60
CA ILE A 1 -2.79 -4.09 -6.44
C ILE A 1 -4.28 -3.79 -6.47
N ALA A 2 -5.14 -4.73 -6.89
CA ALA A 2 -6.59 -4.54 -6.97
C ALA A 2 -7.20 -3.95 -5.68
N TRP A 3 -6.85 -4.48 -4.51
CA TRP A 3 -7.28 -3.93 -3.21
C TRP A 3 -7.03 -2.42 -3.07
N ALA A 4 -5.84 -1.93 -3.44
CA ALA A 4 -5.47 -0.52 -3.33
C ALA A 4 -6.21 0.35 -4.36
N ILE A 5 -6.25 -0.05 -5.63
CA ILE A 5 -6.81 0.79 -6.71
C ILE A 5 -8.35 0.83 -6.73
N ASN A 6 -9.04 -0.09 -6.04
CA ASN A 6 -10.49 -0.03 -5.86
C ASN A 6 -10.90 0.87 -4.69
N HIS A 7 -9.96 1.34 -3.87
CA HIS A 7 -10.27 2.20 -2.73
C HIS A 7 -10.60 3.63 -3.21
N PRO A 8 -11.74 4.22 -2.82
CA PRO A 8 -12.20 5.51 -3.36
C PRO A 8 -11.25 6.68 -3.07
N GLY A 9 -10.45 6.58 -2.01
CA GLY A 9 -9.43 7.57 -1.65
C GLY A 9 -8.07 7.39 -2.35
N VAL A 10 -7.91 6.41 -3.24
CA VAL A 10 -6.63 6.09 -3.90
C VAL A 10 -6.75 6.35 -5.40
N THR A 11 -6.02 7.34 -5.91
CA THR A 11 -6.02 7.67 -7.34
C THR A 11 -5.07 6.79 -8.16
N ALA A 12 -3.97 6.35 -7.56
CA ALA A 12 -2.98 5.50 -8.21
C ALA A 12 -2.24 4.62 -7.18
N ALA A 13 -1.87 3.40 -7.60
CA ALA A 13 -0.95 2.55 -6.85
C ALA A 13 0.42 2.55 -7.53
N ILE A 14 1.45 2.97 -6.80
CA ILE A 14 2.84 2.92 -7.29
C ILE A 14 3.37 1.51 -7.09
N VAL A 15 3.90 0.92 -8.15
CA VAL A 15 4.51 -0.42 -8.13
C VAL A 15 5.95 -0.34 -8.63
N GLY A 16 6.85 -1.13 -8.04
CA GLY A 16 8.27 -1.17 -8.40
C GLY A 16 8.73 -2.53 -8.92
N PRO A 17 8.15 -3.05 -10.03
CA PRO A 17 8.61 -4.30 -10.61
C PRO A 17 10.07 -4.17 -11.09
N ARG A 18 10.88 -5.19 -10.83
CA ARG A 18 12.28 -5.26 -11.25
C ARG A 18 12.47 -6.08 -12.54
N THR A 19 11.44 -6.79 -12.96
CA THR A 19 11.43 -7.59 -14.19
C THR A 19 10.14 -7.35 -14.96
N MET A 20 10.15 -7.65 -16.26
CA MET A 20 8.96 -7.56 -17.10
C MET A 20 7.88 -8.54 -16.63
N GLU A 21 8.26 -9.77 -16.28
CA GLU A 21 7.34 -10.77 -15.75
C GLU A 21 6.60 -10.29 -14.48
N GLN A 22 7.29 -9.58 -13.59
CA GLN A 22 6.64 -8.97 -12.42
C GLN A 22 5.63 -7.90 -12.85
N LEU A 23 5.99 -7.03 -13.78
CA LEU A 23 5.07 -6.02 -14.31
C LEU A 23 3.84 -6.69 -14.95
N GLU A 24 4.03 -7.68 -15.81
CA GLU A 24 2.96 -8.41 -16.46
C GLU A 24 2.05 -9.11 -15.44
N SER A 25 2.61 -9.69 -14.38
CA SER A 25 1.84 -10.30 -13.29
C SER A 25 0.94 -9.31 -12.54
N TYR A 26 1.26 -8.01 -12.59
CA TYR A 26 0.53 -6.95 -11.91
C TYR A 26 -0.66 -6.42 -12.73
N LEU A 27 -0.54 -6.40 -14.06
CA LEU A 27 -1.54 -5.84 -14.97
C LEU A 27 -2.95 -6.44 -14.82
N PRO A 28 -3.15 -7.75 -14.56
CA PRO A 28 -4.48 -8.33 -14.34
C PRO A 28 -5.27 -7.75 -13.16
N ALA A 29 -4.64 -6.95 -12.30
CA ALA A 29 -5.34 -6.23 -11.24
C ALA A 29 -6.26 -5.13 -11.79
N VAL A 30 -5.99 -4.58 -12.97
CA VAL A 30 -6.80 -3.52 -13.59
C VAL A 30 -8.19 -4.05 -13.90
N GLY A 31 -9.22 -3.32 -13.49
CA GLY A 31 -10.63 -3.71 -13.69
C GLY A 31 -11.11 -4.87 -12.81
N ARG A 32 -10.26 -5.42 -11.94
CA ARG A 32 -10.66 -6.48 -11.01
C ARG A 32 -11.18 -5.89 -9.71
N THR A 33 -12.44 -6.17 -9.39
CA THR A 33 -13.04 -5.84 -8.10
C THR A 33 -12.88 -7.02 -7.13
N LEU A 34 -12.80 -6.72 -5.83
CA LEU A 34 -12.82 -7.73 -4.76
C LEU A 34 -14.22 -7.71 -4.11
N SER A 35 -14.74 -8.88 -3.76
CA SER A 35 -16.00 -8.98 -3.02
C SER A 35 -15.83 -8.51 -1.58
N SER A 36 -16.92 -8.13 -0.93
CA SER A 36 -16.91 -7.78 0.50
C SER A 36 -16.36 -8.92 1.35
N GLU A 37 -16.72 -10.17 1.07
CA GLU A 37 -16.21 -11.35 1.78
C GLU A 37 -14.66 -11.43 1.76
N ILE A 38 -14.02 -11.12 0.63
CA ILE A 38 -12.56 -11.10 0.54
C ILE A 38 -11.99 -9.93 1.34
N LEU A 39 -12.63 -8.76 1.29
CA LEU A 39 -12.19 -7.58 2.04
C LEU A 39 -12.31 -7.82 3.55
N ASP A 40 -13.42 -8.39 4.00
CA ASP A 40 -13.66 -8.75 5.40
C ASP A 40 -12.58 -9.74 5.88
N ARG A 41 -12.22 -10.73 5.05
CA ARG A 41 -11.17 -11.67 5.40
C ARG A 41 -9.78 -11.04 5.48
N ILE A 42 -9.51 -9.99 4.69
CA ILE A 42 -8.27 -9.21 4.79
C ILE A 42 -8.24 -8.47 6.14
N ASP A 43 -9.35 -7.85 6.53
CA ASP A 43 -9.45 -7.11 7.79
C ASP A 43 -9.29 -8.02 9.02
N GLU A 44 -9.74 -9.27 8.94
CA GLU A 44 -9.50 -10.28 10.00
C GLU A 44 -8.02 -10.66 10.14
N LEU A 45 -7.23 -10.58 9.07
CA LEU A 45 -5.79 -10.85 9.10
C LEU A 45 -4.99 -9.63 9.56
N VAL A 46 -5.36 -8.45 9.07
CA VAL A 46 -4.72 -7.18 9.38
C VAL A 46 -5.82 -6.16 9.62
N ALA A 47 -6.09 -5.88 10.89
CA ALA A 47 -7.13 -4.92 11.25
C ALA A 47 -6.83 -3.54 10.63
N PRO A 48 -7.85 -2.80 10.17
CA PRO A 48 -7.68 -1.48 9.60
C PRO A 48 -6.92 -0.52 10.53
N GLY A 49 -6.02 0.29 9.95
CA GLY A 49 -5.23 1.29 10.69
C GLY A 49 -4.09 0.73 11.54
N VAL A 50 -3.77 -0.57 11.42
CA VAL A 50 -2.67 -1.19 12.17
C VAL A 50 -1.35 -1.10 11.39
N THR A 51 -0.34 -0.49 12.01
CA THR A 51 1.05 -0.60 11.58
C THR A 51 1.66 -1.86 12.20
N ILE A 52 1.87 -2.89 11.39
CA ILE A 52 2.39 -4.19 11.86
C ILE A 52 3.86 -4.10 12.28
N ASN A 53 4.68 -3.40 11.50
CA ASN A 53 6.08 -3.16 11.82
C ASN A 53 6.26 -1.72 12.30
N PRO A 54 6.61 -1.48 13.58
CA PRO A 54 6.85 -0.14 14.09
C PRO A 54 7.91 0.65 13.32
N GLY A 55 8.84 0.00 12.60
CA GLY A 55 9.82 0.71 11.77
C GLY A 55 9.23 1.38 10.51
N ASP A 56 8.04 0.96 10.07
CA ASP A 56 7.38 1.49 8.86
C ASP A 56 6.60 2.79 9.15
N ASN A 57 6.57 3.25 10.40
CA ASN A 57 5.83 4.46 10.81
C ASN A 57 6.56 5.79 10.51
N SER A 58 7.74 5.76 9.88
CA SER A 58 8.60 6.94 9.80
C SER A 58 9.35 7.08 8.47
N TYR A 59 8.81 7.94 7.60
CA TYR A 59 9.60 8.75 6.66
C TYR A 59 9.38 10.26 6.91
N GLY A 60 8.92 10.66 8.10
CA GLY A 60 8.46 12.04 8.30
C GLY A 60 8.66 12.61 9.70
N ALA A 61 8.25 11.92 10.77
CA ALA A 61 8.26 12.58 12.08
C ALA A 61 9.67 12.89 12.57
N HIS A 62 10.60 11.93 12.48
CA HIS A 62 11.97 12.11 12.97
C HIS A 62 12.86 12.94 12.03
N GLU A 63 12.81 12.71 10.71
CA GLU A 63 13.67 13.42 9.76
C GLU A 63 13.24 14.87 9.50
N LEU A 64 11.96 15.20 9.72
CA LEU A 64 11.46 16.58 9.66
C LEU A 64 11.64 17.32 11.00
N LEU A 65 12.21 16.70 12.03
CA LEU A 65 12.58 17.44 13.25
C LEU A 65 13.58 18.54 12.90
N PRO A 66 13.46 19.75 13.50
CA PRO A 66 14.30 20.88 13.13
C PRO A 66 15.82 20.60 13.14
N HIS A 67 16.29 19.71 14.03
CA HIS A 67 17.70 19.36 14.17
C HIS A 67 18.20 18.31 13.15
N ALA A 68 17.28 17.56 12.51
CA ALA A 68 17.61 16.51 11.54
C ALA A 68 17.56 17.01 10.08
N ARG A 69 17.00 18.21 9.84
CA ARG A 69 16.94 18.84 8.50
C ARG A 69 18.35 19.23 8.05
N ARG A 70 18.88 18.61 7.00
CA ARG A 70 20.08 19.12 6.31
C ARG A 70 19.72 20.44 5.60
N ARG A 71 20.52 21.47 5.82
CA ARG A 71 20.46 22.74 5.05
C ARG A 71 21.16 22.57 3.71
#